data_AF-A0A961GWG5-F1
#
_entry.id   AF-A0A961GWG5-F1
#
_cell.length_a   1.000
_cell.length_b   1.000
_cell.length_c   1.000
_cell.angle_alpha   90.00
_cell.angle_beta   90.00
_cell.angle_gamma   90.00
#
_symmetry.space_group_name_H-M   'P 1'
#
loop_
_entity.id
_entity.type
_entity.pdbx_description
1 polymer ?
#
loop_
_entity_poly.entity_id
_entity_poly.type
_entity_poly.pdbx_seq_one_letter_code
_entity_poly.pdbx_strand_id
1 'polypeptide(L)'
;LLCSVHQARRPKFSAHHDAERFSDRENPLTDYHHSLAIPAPDSVEAPDDSKTSVRVAQAIEDTVALFHLLGWPVEAARGGIEYIVTRLAESASRASAFESLRRDYHARALLDIPAASWLAMLRVVLGTPDPNHAHTSAARGVLHRLVTGEPLRAFLADDGVLSEVVLSAPDGGGCRGCE
;
A
#
# COMPACT_ATOMS: atom_id res chain seq x y z
N LEU A 1 -11.27 6.96 50.37
CA LEU A 1 -12.47 6.28 49.80
C LEU A 1 -12.10 4.82 49.57
N LEU A 2 -12.54 3.95 50.48
CA LEU A 2 -12.20 2.53 50.52
C LEU A 2 -13.17 1.76 49.62
N CYS A 3 -12.75 1.40 48.41
CA CYS A 3 -13.51 0.50 47.55
C CYS A 3 -13.39 -0.93 48.08
N SER A 4 -14.47 -1.42 48.71
CA SER A 4 -14.55 -2.78 49.23
C SER A 4 -14.60 -3.80 48.07
N VAL A 5 -13.57 -4.65 47.99
CA VAL A 5 -13.45 -5.76 47.03
C VAL A 5 -14.53 -6.84 47.22
N HIS A 6 -15.25 -6.78 48.35
CA HIS A 6 -16.21 -7.79 48.78
C HIS A 6 -17.56 -7.74 48.03
N GLN A 7 -17.86 -6.66 47.30
CA GLN A 7 -19.07 -6.58 46.48
C GLN A 7 -18.91 -7.11 45.05
N ALA A 8 -17.70 -7.46 44.60
CA ALA A 8 -17.43 -7.78 43.20
C ALA A 8 -17.79 -9.21 42.78
N ARG A 9 -17.95 -10.17 43.70
CA ARG A 9 -18.25 -11.58 43.36
C ARG A 9 -19.54 -12.05 44.03
N ARG A 10 -20.67 -11.88 43.32
CA ARG A 10 -21.96 -12.47 43.71
C ARG A 10 -22.13 -13.83 43.00
N PRO A 11 -22.24 -14.96 43.70
CA PRO A 11 -22.36 -16.29 43.09
C PRO A 11 -23.64 -16.48 42.25
N LYS A 12 -24.67 -15.64 42.45
CA LYS A 12 -25.89 -15.64 41.62
C LYS A 12 -25.67 -15.14 40.19
N PHE A 13 -24.54 -14.48 39.90
CA PHE A 13 -24.20 -13.96 38.57
C PHE A 13 -22.92 -14.60 37.99
N SER A 14 -22.31 -15.58 38.69
CA SER A 14 -21.03 -16.19 38.26
C SER A 14 -21.19 -17.52 37.53
N ALA A 15 -22.41 -17.96 37.23
CA ALA A 15 -22.65 -19.24 36.57
C ALA A 15 -22.18 -19.28 35.09
N HIS A 16 -21.86 -18.13 34.50
CA HIS A 16 -21.49 -18.00 33.07
C HIS A 16 -20.10 -17.39 32.85
N HIS A 17 -19.25 -17.35 33.88
CA HIS A 17 -17.94 -16.68 33.81
C HIS A 17 -16.73 -17.59 34.00
N ASP A 18 -16.90 -18.91 33.83
CA ASP A 18 -15.72 -19.75 33.62
C ASP A 18 -15.19 -19.47 32.21
N ALA A 19 -14.08 -18.75 32.15
CA ALA A 19 -13.35 -18.51 30.93
C ALA A 19 -12.70 -19.84 30.49
N GLU A 20 -13.44 -20.62 29.71
CA GLU A 20 -12.89 -21.79 29.04
C GLU A 20 -11.81 -21.36 28.05
N ARG A 21 -10.65 -22.04 28.09
CA ARG A 21 -9.59 -21.78 27.12
C ARG A 21 -10.03 -22.35 25.78
N PHE A 22 -9.60 -21.70 24.70
CA PHE A 22 -9.90 -22.16 23.34
C PHE A 22 -9.43 -23.61 23.06
N SER A 23 -8.42 -24.10 23.80
CA SER A 23 -7.91 -25.48 23.73
C SER A 23 -8.83 -26.52 24.35
N ASP A 24 -9.72 -26.12 25.26
CA ASP A 24 -10.52 -27.04 26.06
C ASP A 24 -11.84 -27.42 25.35
N ARG A 25 -12.08 -26.85 24.17
CA ARG A 25 -13.27 -27.11 23.33
C ARG A 25 -13.03 -28.30 22.42
N GLU A 26 -13.96 -29.25 22.42
CA GLU A 26 -13.91 -30.40 21.50
C GLU A 26 -14.10 -29.99 20.02
N ASN A 27 -14.88 -28.93 19.76
CA ASN A 27 -15.17 -28.48 18.40
C ASN A 27 -14.27 -27.30 17.99
N PRO A 28 -13.67 -27.30 16.78
CA PRO A 28 -12.84 -26.20 16.30
C PRO A 28 -13.66 -24.92 16.12
N LEU A 29 -12.99 -23.77 16.28
CA LEU A 29 -13.61 -22.44 16.24
C LEU A 29 -14.34 -22.14 14.92
N THR A 30 -13.88 -22.73 13.82
CA THR A 30 -14.42 -22.56 12.46
C THR A 30 -15.87 -23.02 12.33
N ASP A 31 -16.32 -23.90 13.22
CA ASP A 31 -17.57 -24.63 13.07
C ASP A 31 -18.73 -23.94 13.80
N TYR A 32 -18.45 -22.96 14.65
CA TYR A 32 -19.48 -22.26 15.45
C TYR A 32 -20.18 -21.14 14.69
N HIS A 33 -19.46 -20.44 13.81
CA HIS A 33 -20.02 -19.29 13.11
C HIS A 33 -19.41 -19.14 11.73
N HIS A 34 -20.25 -18.85 10.74
CA HIS A 34 -19.82 -18.69 9.35
C HIS A 34 -18.73 -17.63 9.16
N SER A 35 -18.72 -16.56 9.97
CA SER A 35 -17.64 -15.55 9.91
C SER A 35 -16.28 -16.05 10.41
N LEU A 36 -16.25 -17.17 11.14
CA LEU A 36 -15.04 -17.83 11.63
C LEU A 36 -14.63 -19.01 10.74
N ALA A 37 -15.47 -19.39 9.78
CA ALA A 37 -15.16 -20.45 8.84
C ALA A 37 -14.00 -20.02 7.94
N ILE A 38 -13.00 -20.89 7.84
CA ILE A 38 -11.93 -20.72 6.86
C ILE A 38 -12.42 -21.41 5.59
N PRO A 39 -12.61 -20.67 4.47
CA PRO A 39 -12.96 -21.29 3.21
C PRO A 39 -11.93 -22.35 2.85
N ALA A 40 -12.38 -23.51 2.36
CA ALA A 40 -11.48 -24.53 1.84
C ALA A 40 -10.55 -23.89 0.78
N PRO A 41 -9.28 -24.32 0.66
CA PRO A 41 -8.33 -23.71 -0.29
C PRO A 41 -8.85 -23.70 -1.73
N ASP A 42 -9.75 -24.64 -2.09
CA ASP A 42 -10.36 -24.75 -3.41
C ASP A 42 -11.67 -23.95 -3.58
N SER A 43 -12.14 -23.27 -2.54
CA SER A 43 -13.37 -22.45 -2.56
C SER A 43 -13.12 -20.96 -2.78
N VAL A 44 -11.86 -20.57 -2.94
CA VAL A 44 -11.50 -19.25 -3.44
C VAL A 44 -11.75 -19.28 -4.94
N GLU A 45 -12.87 -18.70 -5.41
CA GLU A 45 -13.03 -18.38 -6.83
C GLU A 45 -11.74 -17.72 -7.31
N ALA A 46 -11.08 -18.33 -8.29
CA ALA A 46 -9.89 -17.74 -8.90
C ALA A 46 -10.25 -16.30 -9.28
N PRO A 47 -9.44 -15.31 -8.88
CA PRO A 47 -9.74 -13.93 -9.21
C PRO A 47 -9.90 -13.84 -10.73
N ASP A 48 -11.03 -13.30 -11.18
CA ASP A 48 -11.27 -13.05 -12.59
C ASP A 48 -10.14 -12.12 -13.10
N ASP A 49 -9.19 -12.70 -13.84
CA ASP A 49 -8.00 -12.00 -14.35
C ASP A 49 -8.38 -10.73 -15.13
N SER A 50 -9.56 -10.72 -15.75
CA SER A 50 -10.12 -9.54 -16.41
C SER A 50 -10.41 -8.40 -15.42
N LYS A 51 -11.06 -8.68 -14.28
CA LYS A 51 -11.33 -7.67 -13.25
C LYS A 51 -10.05 -7.18 -12.59
N THR A 52 -9.07 -8.06 -12.38
CA THR A 52 -7.78 -7.70 -11.79
C THR A 52 -6.98 -6.79 -12.72
N SER A 53 -6.89 -7.13 -14.01
CA SER A 53 -6.21 -6.30 -15.01
C SER A 53 -6.85 -4.91 -15.16
N VAL A 54 -8.19 -4.81 -15.15
CA VAL A 54 -8.90 -3.51 -15.17
C VAL A 54 -8.56 -2.68 -13.93
N ARG A 55 -8.53 -3.28 -12.74
CA ARG A 55 -8.15 -2.56 -11.51
C ARG A 55 -6.71 -2.07 -11.54
N VAL A 56 -5.78 -2.89 -12.05
CA VAL A 56 -4.38 -2.49 -12.20
C VAL A 56 -4.25 -1.33 -13.19
N ALA A 57 -4.92 -1.40 -14.35
CA ALA A 57 -4.91 -0.31 -15.33
C ALA A 57 -5.47 1.00 -14.73
N GLN A 58 -6.58 0.92 -13.99
CA GLN A 58 -7.12 2.10 -13.29
C GLN A 58 -6.16 2.63 -12.23
N ALA A 59 -5.51 1.76 -11.45
CA ALA A 59 -4.54 2.17 -10.44
C ALA A 59 -3.32 2.87 -11.06
N ILE A 60 -2.90 2.46 -12.26
CA ILE A 60 -1.84 3.14 -13.01
C ILE A 60 -2.28 4.55 -13.38
N GLU A 61 -3.45 4.70 -14.01
CA GLU A 61 -3.98 6.02 -14.39
C GLU A 61 -4.21 6.93 -13.17
N ASP A 62 -4.73 6.38 -12.06
CA ASP A 62 -4.91 7.13 -10.81
C ASP A 62 -3.57 7.57 -10.21
N THR A 63 -2.51 6.74 -10.32
CA THR A 63 -1.16 7.11 -9.88
C THR A 63 -0.59 8.22 -10.77
N VAL A 64 -0.79 8.15 -12.10
CA VAL A 64 -0.37 9.22 -13.02
C VAL A 64 -1.08 10.52 -12.68
N ALA A 65 -2.40 10.45 -12.46
CA ALA A 65 -3.21 11.59 -12.06
C ALA A 65 -2.75 12.18 -10.72
N LEU A 66 -2.40 11.35 -9.74
CA LEU A 66 -1.85 11.81 -8.46
C LEU A 66 -0.59 12.66 -8.65
N PHE A 67 0.40 12.15 -9.38
CA PHE A 67 1.66 12.87 -9.61
C PHE A 67 1.42 14.17 -10.38
N HIS A 68 0.57 14.12 -11.42
CA HIS A 68 0.23 15.30 -12.21
C HIS A 68 -0.45 16.39 -11.38
N LEU A 69 -1.43 16.03 -10.55
CA LEU A 69 -2.12 16.95 -9.63
C LEU A 69 -1.15 17.60 -8.63
N LEU A 70 -0.05 16.93 -8.30
CA LEU A 70 0.97 17.38 -7.36
C LEU A 70 2.16 18.08 -8.04
N GLY A 71 2.02 18.45 -9.31
CA GLY A 71 2.96 19.33 -10.02
C GLY A 71 3.99 18.63 -10.90
N TRP A 72 3.92 17.30 -11.05
CA TRP A 72 4.80 16.61 -11.99
C TRP A 72 4.37 16.82 -13.45
N PRO A 73 5.33 16.96 -14.40
CA PRO A 73 5.03 16.90 -15.82
C PRO A 73 4.35 15.58 -16.17
N VAL A 74 3.23 15.64 -16.90
CA VAL A 74 2.40 14.45 -17.21
C VAL A 74 3.20 13.37 -17.94
N GLU A 75 4.07 13.76 -18.87
CA GLU A 75 4.92 12.83 -19.63
C GLU A 75 5.95 12.12 -18.74
N ALA A 76 6.57 12.85 -17.80
CA ALA A 76 7.54 12.28 -16.86
C ALA A 76 6.86 11.34 -15.86
N ALA A 77 5.68 11.72 -15.35
CA ALA A 77 4.88 10.87 -14.47
C ALA A 77 4.42 9.60 -15.17
N ARG A 78 3.83 9.73 -16.37
CA ARG A 78 3.36 8.59 -17.17
C ARG A 78 4.49 7.64 -17.53
N GLY A 79 5.56 8.15 -18.15
CA GLY A 79 6.70 7.33 -18.55
C GLY A 79 7.39 6.64 -17.35
N GLY A 80 7.53 7.35 -16.23
CA GLY A 80 8.08 6.78 -15.00
C GLY A 80 7.23 5.65 -14.43
N ILE A 81 5.92 5.86 -14.30
CA ILE A 81 4.99 4.87 -13.73
C ILE A 81 4.87 3.64 -14.65
N GLU A 82 4.72 3.85 -15.95
CA GLU A 82 4.66 2.75 -16.93
C GLU A 82 5.95 1.91 -16.88
N TYR A 83 7.12 2.55 -16.84
CA TYR A 83 8.39 1.84 -16.72
C TYR A 83 8.50 1.05 -15.41
N ILE A 84 8.09 1.64 -14.28
CA ILE A 84 8.07 0.95 -12.98
C ILE A 84 7.18 -0.30 -13.05
N VAL A 85 5.99 -0.19 -13.64
CA VAL A 85 5.05 -1.31 -13.76
C VAL A 85 5.61 -2.41 -14.67
N THR A 86 6.21 -2.05 -15.81
CA THR A 86 6.87 -3.03 -16.69
C THR A 86 7.97 -3.78 -15.94
N ARG A 87 8.84 -3.06 -15.20
CA ARG A 87 9.89 -3.72 -14.41
C ARG A 87 9.36 -4.53 -13.24
N LEU A 88 8.26 -4.10 -12.63
CA LEU A 88 7.59 -4.85 -11.58
C LEU A 88 7.03 -6.17 -12.11
N ALA A 89 6.45 -6.18 -13.32
CA ALA A 89 5.94 -7.38 -13.97
C ALA A 89 7.05 -8.39 -14.34
N GLU A 90 8.27 -7.92 -14.61
CA GLU A 90 9.44 -8.76 -14.92
C GLU A 90 10.18 -9.27 -13.66
N SER A 91 9.84 -8.75 -12.47
CA SER A 91 10.59 -8.99 -11.24
C SER A 91 9.98 -10.10 -10.38
N ALA A 92 10.84 -10.92 -9.76
CA ALA A 92 10.40 -11.97 -8.82
C ALA A 92 9.80 -11.42 -7.52
N SER A 93 10.09 -10.16 -7.16
CA SER A 93 9.51 -9.50 -5.99
C SER A 93 9.57 -7.98 -6.13
N ARG A 94 8.69 -7.28 -5.40
CA ARG A 94 8.68 -5.82 -5.30
C ARG A 94 10.02 -5.24 -4.81
N ALA A 95 10.66 -5.88 -3.84
CA ALA A 95 11.95 -5.45 -3.31
C ALA A 95 13.06 -5.57 -4.36
N SER A 96 13.05 -6.66 -5.15
CA SER A 96 13.97 -6.84 -6.28
C SER A 96 13.74 -5.77 -7.35
N ALA A 97 12.48 -5.49 -7.71
CA ALA A 97 12.13 -4.44 -8.65
C ALA A 97 12.65 -3.07 -8.20
N PHE A 98 12.41 -2.71 -6.93
CA PHE A 98 12.89 -1.47 -6.35
C PHE A 98 14.42 -1.34 -6.43
N GLU A 99 15.15 -2.38 -6.04
CA GLU A 99 16.60 -2.40 -6.06
C GLU A 99 17.19 -2.38 -7.48
N SER A 100 16.51 -2.97 -8.46
CA SER A 100 16.86 -2.89 -9.88
C SER A 100 16.65 -1.49 -10.43
N LEU A 101 15.44 -0.93 -10.27
CA LEU A 101 15.05 0.41 -10.72
C LEU A 101 15.92 1.51 -10.10
N ARG A 102 16.31 1.37 -8.83
CA ARG A 102 17.18 2.32 -8.14
C ARG A 102 18.59 2.37 -8.75
N ARG A 103 19.09 1.25 -9.29
CA ARG A 103 20.41 1.14 -9.93
C ARG A 103 20.39 1.47 -11.42
N ASP A 104 19.21 1.53 -12.04
CA ASP A 104 19.07 1.76 -13.47
C ASP A 104 19.24 3.24 -13.84
N TYR A 105 20.49 3.63 -14.05
CA TYR A 105 20.84 4.99 -14.49
C TYR A 105 20.33 5.30 -15.89
N HIS A 106 20.30 4.30 -16.78
CA HIS A 106 19.94 4.49 -18.19
C HIS A 106 18.47 4.84 -18.35
N ALA A 107 17.58 4.14 -17.64
CA ALA A 107 16.16 4.45 -17.64
C ALA A 107 15.88 5.88 -17.15
N ARG A 108 16.57 6.30 -16.09
CA ARG A 108 16.44 7.65 -15.55
C ARG A 108 16.89 8.73 -16.53
N ALA A 109 17.98 8.47 -17.25
CA ALA A 109 18.47 9.39 -18.29
C ALA A 109 17.51 9.47 -19.49
N LEU A 110 16.89 8.34 -19.87
CA LEU A 110 15.88 8.30 -20.94
C LEU A 110 14.62 9.11 -20.59
N LEU A 111 14.19 9.05 -19.33
CA LEU A 111 13.01 9.76 -18.83
C LEU A 111 13.28 11.23 -18.49
N ASP A 112 14.55 11.66 -18.51
CA ASP A 112 15.01 13.00 -18.09
C ASP A 112 14.59 13.38 -16.66
N ILE A 113 14.65 12.41 -15.72
CA ILE A 113 14.25 12.61 -14.32
C ILE A 113 15.50 12.76 -13.41
N PRO A 114 15.57 13.77 -12.53
CA PRO A 114 16.63 13.88 -11.52
C PRO A 114 16.68 12.68 -10.58
N ALA A 115 17.86 12.39 -10.01
CA ALA A 115 18.07 11.20 -9.16
C ALA A 115 17.17 11.18 -7.91
N ALA A 116 17.02 12.34 -7.28
CA ALA A 116 16.20 12.52 -6.09
C ALA A 116 14.72 12.30 -6.41
N SER A 117 14.24 12.91 -7.50
CA SER A 117 12.87 12.76 -8.01
C SER A 117 12.56 11.29 -8.34
N TRP A 118 13.46 10.60 -9.03
CA TRP A 118 13.29 9.19 -9.36
C TRP A 118 13.19 8.32 -8.10
N LEU A 119 14.09 8.49 -7.14
CA LEU A 119 14.06 7.70 -5.91
C LEU A 119 12.78 7.97 -5.10
N ALA A 120 12.34 9.22 -5.02
CA ALA A 120 11.09 9.57 -4.34
C ALA A 120 9.87 8.94 -5.04
N MET A 121 9.81 8.99 -6.38
CA MET A 121 8.77 8.30 -7.14
C MET A 121 8.74 6.80 -6.83
N LEU A 122 9.92 6.14 -6.80
CA LEU A 122 10.00 4.72 -6.44
C LEU A 122 9.46 4.45 -5.03
N ARG A 123 9.82 5.28 -4.03
CA ARG A 123 9.35 5.11 -2.64
C ARG A 123 7.86 5.36 -2.50
N VAL A 124 7.30 6.34 -3.21
CA VAL A 124 5.88 6.63 -3.18
C VAL A 124 5.08 5.51 -3.88
N VAL A 125 5.49 5.12 -5.09
CA VAL A 125 4.74 4.15 -5.91
C VAL A 125 4.85 2.74 -5.34
N LEU A 126 6.07 2.28 -5.05
CA LEU A 126 6.32 0.92 -4.58
C LEU A 126 6.30 0.79 -3.06
N GLY A 127 6.40 1.88 -2.32
CA GLY A 127 6.51 1.87 -0.86
C GLY A 127 7.96 1.79 -0.37
N THR A 128 8.16 2.05 0.92
CA THR A 128 9.49 2.01 1.54
C THR A 128 9.91 0.55 1.83
N PRO A 129 11.13 0.12 1.45
CA PRO A 129 11.62 -1.24 1.73
C PRO A 129 12.12 -1.44 3.18
N ASP A 130 12.08 -0.41 4.01
CA ASP A 130 12.56 -0.44 5.39
C ASP A 130 11.69 -1.39 6.24
N PRO A 131 12.27 -2.45 6.83
CA PRO A 131 11.53 -3.40 7.66
C PRO A 131 10.85 -2.75 8.86
N ASN A 132 11.37 -1.63 9.38
CA ASN A 132 10.76 -0.91 10.49
C ASN A 132 9.41 -0.28 10.11
N HIS A 133 9.23 0.01 8.82
CA HIS A 133 8.02 0.62 8.28
C HIS A 133 7.05 -0.42 7.73
N ALA A 134 7.38 -1.72 7.72
CA ALA A 134 6.64 -2.78 7.03
C ALA A 134 5.13 -2.85 7.38
N HIS A 135 4.75 -2.42 8.58
CA HIS A 135 3.38 -2.43 9.09
C HIS A 135 2.64 -1.09 8.94
N THR A 136 3.27 -0.09 8.33
CA THR A 136 2.70 1.24 8.08
C THR A 136 2.13 1.36 6.67
N SER A 137 1.23 2.32 6.46
CA SER A 137 0.72 2.66 5.12
C SER A 137 1.84 3.02 4.14
N ALA A 138 2.90 3.67 4.62
CA ALA A 138 4.08 4.05 3.84
C ALA A 138 4.87 2.87 3.27
N ALA A 139 4.81 1.69 3.90
CA ALA A 139 5.47 0.50 3.36
C ALA A 139 4.69 -0.19 2.24
N ARG A 140 3.39 0.09 2.05
CA ARG A 140 2.59 -0.57 1.02
C ARG A 140 2.71 0.10 -0.36
N GLY A 141 3.07 1.39 -0.42
CA GLY A 141 3.15 2.13 -1.69
C GLY A 141 1.77 2.46 -2.25
N VAL A 142 1.68 3.52 -3.05
CA VAL A 142 0.43 4.00 -3.63
C VAL A 142 -0.20 2.96 -4.55
N LEU A 143 0.60 2.28 -5.38
CA LEU A 143 0.09 1.33 -6.37
C LEU A 143 -0.63 0.14 -5.71
N HIS A 144 -0.04 -0.44 -4.67
CA HIS A 144 -0.68 -1.54 -3.92
C HIS A 144 -1.97 -1.07 -3.25
N ARG A 145 -1.95 0.12 -2.63
CA ARG A 145 -3.10 0.69 -1.92
C ARG A 145 -4.28 0.94 -2.88
N LEU A 146 -4.02 1.50 -4.07
CA LEU A 146 -5.02 1.69 -5.12
C LEU A 146 -5.60 0.36 -5.61
N VAL A 147 -4.75 -0.63 -5.92
CA VAL A 147 -5.22 -1.96 -6.37
C VAL A 147 -6.05 -2.68 -5.29
N THR A 148 -5.77 -2.43 -4.01
CA THR A 148 -6.54 -2.96 -2.86
C THR A 148 -7.87 -2.22 -2.65
N GLY A 149 -8.13 -1.14 -3.39
CA GLY A 149 -9.41 -0.41 -3.36
C GLY A 149 -9.40 0.88 -2.54
N GLU A 150 -8.23 1.36 -2.11
CA GLU A 150 -8.14 2.68 -1.46
C GLU A 150 -8.35 3.79 -2.50
N PRO A 151 -9.24 4.77 -2.27
CA PRO A 151 -9.56 5.76 -3.27
C PRO A 151 -8.46 6.82 -3.39
N LEU A 152 -8.27 7.37 -4.60
CA LEU A 152 -7.29 8.43 -4.89
C LEU A 152 -7.33 9.61 -3.89
N ARG A 153 -8.54 10.03 -3.48
CA ARG A 153 -8.75 11.12 -2.50
C ARG A 153 -8.08 10.88 -1.14
N ALA A 154 -7.87 9.62 -0.74
CA ALA A 154 -7.23 9.29 0.53
C ALA A 154 -5.74 9.68 0.51
N PHE A 155 -5.07 9.54 -0.63
CA PHE A 155 -3.68 9.96 -0.80
C PHE A 155 -3.54 11.48 -0.84
N LEU A 156 -4.55 12.18 -1.34
CA LEU A 156 -4.62 13.65 -1.28
C LEU A 156 -4.90 14.19 0.13
N ALA A 157 -5.21 13.33 1.10
CA ALA A 157 -5.33 13.69 2.51
C ALA A 157 -4.14 13.18 3.36
N ASP A 158 -3.21 12.45 2.75
CA ASP A 158 -2.02 11.89 3.39
C ASP A 158 -0.86 12.87 3.22
N ASP A 159 -0.65 13.73 4.23
CA ASP A 159 0.38 14.78 4.21
C ASP A 159 1.79 14.24 3.92
N GLY A 160 2.08 12.99 4.30
CA GLY A 160 3.37 12.35 4.02
C GLY A 160 3.56 12.08 2.53
N VAL A 161 2.56 11.48 1.89
CA VAL A 161 2.57 11.21 0.44
C VAL A 161 2.56 12.53 -0.34
N LEU A 162 1.71 13.48 0.06
CA LEU A 162 1.64 14.80 -0.57
C LEU A 162 2.99 15.51 -0.53
N SER A 163 3.58 15.66 0.65
CA SER A 163 4.84 16.38 0.82
C SER A 163 5.99 15.72 0.06
N GLU A 164 6.07 14.38 0.06
CA GLU A 164 7.12 13.68 -0.67
C GLU A 164 7.00 13.86 -2.19
N VAL A 165 5.78 13.77 -2.76
CA VAL A 165 5.58 13.96 -4.21
C VAL A 165 5.82 15.41 -4.63
N VAL A 166 5.32 16.38 -3.86
CA VAL A 166 5.48 17.81 -4.16
C VAL A 166 6.96 18.23 -4.09
N LEU A 167 7.68 17.84 -3.04
CA LEU A 167 9.09 18.19 -2.87
C LEU A 167 10.02 17.47 -3.86
N SER A 168 9.56 16.37 -4.44
CA SER A 168 10.33 15.59 -5.41
C SER A 168 9.97 15.87 -6.86
N ALA A 169 8.98 16.74 -7.11
CA ALA A 169 8.66 17.19 -8.45
C ALA A 169 9.94 17.68 -9.15
N PRO A 170 10.28 17.16 -10.34
CA PRO A 170 11.39 17.70 -11.09
C PRO A 170 11.03 19.15 -11.41
N ASP A 171 11.75 20.12 -10.83
CA ASP A 171 11.54 21.55 -11.02
C ASP A 171 11.18 21.80 -12.48
N GLY A 172 9.91 22.08 -12.74
CA GLY A 172 9.33 22.06 -14.09
C GLY A 172 10.19 22.91 -14.99
N GLY A 173 10.82 22.26 -16.00
CA GLY A 173 11.83 22.81 -16.90
C GLY A 173 11.97 24.31 -16.82
N GLY A 174 12.91 24.78 -15.99
CA GLY A 174 13.21 26.20 -15.91
C GLY A 174 13.47 26.72 -17.32
N CYS A 175 12.72 27.73 -17.73
CA CYS A 175 13.10 28.57 -18.86
C CYS A 175 14.53 29.08 -18.63
N ARG A 176 15.51 28.35 -19.18
CA ARG A 176 16.86 28.83 -19.39
C ARG A 176 16.83 29.75 -20.62
N GLY A 177 16.38 30.99 -20.43
CA GLY A 177 16.25 31.92 -21.55
C GLY A 177 15.51 33.20 -21.22
N CYS A 178 15.86 33.85 -20.11
CA CYS A 178 15.56 35.26 -19.86
C CYS A 178 16.78 35.86 -19.13
N GLU A 179 17.91 35.92 -19.83
CA GLU A 179 18.92 36.98 -19.64
C GLU A 179 18.94 37.83 -20.92
#